data_AF-A0A957U7F3-F1
#
_entry.id   AF-A0A957U7F3-F1
#
_cell.length_a   1.000
_cell.length_b   1.000
_cell.length_c   1.000
_cell.angle_alpha   90.00
_cell.angle_beta   90.00
_cell.angle_gamma   90.00
#
_symmetry.space_group_name_H-M   'P 1'
#
loop_
_entity.id
_entity.type
_entity.pdbx_description
1 polymer ?
#
loop_
_entity_poly.entity_id
_entity_poly.type
_entity_poly.pdbx_seq_one_letter_code
_entity_poly.pdbx_strand_id
1 'polypeptide(L)' 'ETPREETYPATDGADTNDCVDMTCRDAVREAIRQALATDDRVFLMGEDVGRYGGCFAISKGLFDEFGAERIR' A
#
# COMPACT_ATOMS: atom_id res chain seq x y z
N GLU A 1 -27.00 -5.98 18.16
CA GLU A 1 -26.10 -6.46 17.07
C GLU A 1 -24.66 -5.99 17.31
N THR A 2 -23.81 -6.80 17.96
CA THR A 2 -22.37 -6.52 18.14
C THR A 2 -21.63 -6.91 16.86
N PRO A 3 -20.72 -6.08 16.29
CA PRO A 3 -19.93 -6.47 15.12
C PRO A 3 -19.05 -7.67 15.46
N ARG A 4 -19.05 -8.70 14.61
CA ARG A 4 -18.18 -9.87 14.77
C ARG A 4 -16.73 -9.40 14.63
N GLU A 5 -15.92 -9.68 15.66
CA GLU A 5 -14.46 -9.55 15.57
C GLU A 5 -13.97 -10.57 14.53
N GLU A 6 -13.80 -10.12 13.29
CA GLU A 6 -13.04 -10.85 12.30
C GLU A 6 -11.57 -10.73 12.69
N THR A 7 -11.07 -11.74 13.42
CA THR A 7 -9.65 -11.92 13.66
C THR A 7 -8.97 -12.23 12.34
N TYR A 8 -8.32 -11.23 11.76
CA TYR A 8 -7.36 -11.44 10.69
C TYR A 8 -6.20 -12.28 11.25
N PRO A 9 -5.81 -13.40 10.61
CA PRO A 9 -4.66 -14.15 11.06
C PRO A 9 -3.44 -13.23 11.03
N ALA A 10 -2.81 -13.02 12.18
CA ALA A 10 -1.51 -12.38 12.24
C ALA A 10 -0.57 -13.16 11.32
N THR A 11 0.09 -12.48 10.40
CA THR A 11 1.03 -13.10 9.47
C THR A 11 2.13 -13.78 10.27
N ASP A 12 2.07 -15.11 10.35
CA ASP A 12 3.08 -15.94 10.98
C ASP A 12 4.40 -15.81 10.19
N GLY A 13 5.36 -15.06 10.75
CA GLY A 13 6.76 -15.13 10.30
C GLY A 13 7.44 -13.83 9.85
N ALA A 14 7.05 -12.66 10.35
CA ALA A 14 7.93 -11.48 10.27
C ALA A 14 8.87 -11.47 11.47
N ASP A 15 10.17 -11.66 11.23
CA ASP A 15 11.23 -11.45 12.22
C ASP A 15 11.04 -10.09 12.91
N THR A 16 10.64 -10.12 14.18
CA THR A 16 10.28 -8.91 14.97
C THR A 16 11.50 -8.06 15.36
N ASN A 17 12.64 -8.31 14.74
CA ASN A 17 13.91 -7.64 15.04
C ASN A 17 14.19 -6.44 14.12
N ASP A 18 13.45 -6.30 13.01
CA ASP A 18 13.56 -5.19 12.04
C ASP A 18 12.23 -4.40 11.93
N CYS A 19 11.49 -4.29 13.04
CA CYS A 19 10.28 -3.48 13.08
C CYS A 19 10.65 -1.99 13.21
N VAL A 20 10.27 -1.21 12.19
CA VAL A 20 10.47 0.24 12.14
C VAL A 20 9.17 0.92 12.56
N ASP A 21 9.25 1.84 13.53
CA ASP A 21 8.13 2.72 13.88
C ASP A 21 7.81 3.63 12.68
N MET A 22 6.64 3.41 12.09
CA MET A 22 6.16 4.17 10.95
C MET A 22 4.67 4.47 11.08
N THR A 23 4.21 5.53 10.43
CA THR A 23 2.79 5.82 10.41
C THR A 23 2.07 4.74 9.60
N CYS A 24 0.81 4.44 9.94
CA CYS A 24 0.00 3.49 9.15
C CYS A 24 -0.04 3.87 7.66
N ARG A 25 -0.02 5.17 7.35
CA ARG A 25 0.08 5.68 5.98
C ARG A 25 1.37 5.23 5.28
N ASP A 26 2.50 5.33 5.97
CA ASP A 26 3.81 4.95 5.41
C ASP A 26 3.93 3.44 5.24
N ALA A 27 3.40 2.66 6.20
CA ALA A 27 3.35 1.20 6.10
C ALA A 27 2.57 0.73 4.88
N VAL A 28 1.37 1.29 4.67
CA VAL A 28 0.53 0.96 3.51
C VAL A 28 1.20 1.39 2.20
N ARG A 29 1.82 2.57 2.18
CA ARG A 29 2.55 3.07 1.00
C ARG A 29 3.70 2.15 0.62
N GLU A 30 4.51 1.74 1.59
CA GLU A 30 5.65 0.85 1.33
C GLU A 30 5.18 -0.54 0.88
N ALA A 31 4.12 -1.09 1.49
CA ALA A 31 3.54 -2.36 1.05
C ALA A 31 3.05 -2.30 -0.41
N ILE A 32 2.36 -1.22 -0.80
CA ILE A 32 1.92 -1.02 -2.19
C ILE A 32 3.11 -0.87 -3.13
N ARG A 33 4.13 -0.09 -2.73
CA ARG A 33 5.35 0.09 -3.52
C ARG A 33 6.08 -1.23 -3.75
N GLN A 34 6.23 -2.05 -2.70
CA GLN A 34 6.85 -3.36 -2.80
C GLN A 34 6.05 -4.31 -3.70
N ALA A 35 4.72 -4.31 -3.61
CA ALA A 35 3.86 -5.10 -4.48
C ALA A 35 4.01 -4.70 -5.96
N LEU A 36 4.02 -3.40 -6.25
CA LEU A 36 4.23 -2.87 -7.60
C LEU A 36 5.63 -3.14 -8.16
N ALA A 37 6.64 -3.20 -7.29
CA ALA A 37 8.02 -3.50 -7.67
C ALA A 37 8.29 -5.01 -7.86
N THR A 38 7.55 -5.87 -7.16
CA THR A 38 7.78 -7.32 -7.17
C THR A 38 7.04 -8.04 -8.30
N ASP A 39 5.83 -7.58 -8.63
CA ASP A 39 5.01 -8.22 -9.67
C ASP A 39 4.52 -7.22 -10.70
N ASP A 40 4.94 -7.44 -11.95
CA ASP A 40 4.65 -6.58 -13.07
C ASP A 40 3.17 -6.50 -13.47
N ARG A 41 2.35 -7.42 -12.96
CA ARG A 41 0.90 -7.50 -13.19
C ARG A 41 0.11 -6.68 -12.19
N VAL A 42 0.75 -6.16 -11.14
CA VAL A 42 0.10 -5.33 -10.12
C VAL A 42 -0.03 -3.91 -10.65
N PHE A 43 -1.23 -3.35 -10.53
CA PHE A 43 -1.53 -1.97 -10.87
C PHE A 43 -2.56 -1.42 -9.88
N LEU A 44 -2.47 -0.13 -9.57
CA LEU A 44 -3.35 0.59 -8.67
C LEU A 44 -4.38 1.35 -9.49
N MET A 45 -5.68 1.19 -9.18
CA MET A 45 -6.76 1.96 -9.78
C MET A 45 -7.70 2.56 -8.74
N GLY A 46 -8.25 3.75 -8.99
CA GLY A 46 -9.25 4.37 -8.15
C GLY A 46 -9.50 5.84 -8.48
N GLU A 47 -10.42 6.49 -7.76
CA GLU A 47 -10.58 7.94 -7.88
C GLU A 47 -9.40 8.65 -7.20
N ASP A 48 -8.83 9.65 -7.89
CA ASP A 48 -7.72 10.51 -7.43
C ASP A 48 -6.35 9.83 -7.15
N VAL A 49 -6.15 8.55 -7.45
CA VAL A 49 -4.86 7.86 -7.17
C VAL A 49 -3.73 8.17 -8.14
N GLY A 50 -4.06 8.66 -9.35
CA GLY A 50 -3.09 9.03 -10.39
C GLY A 50 -2.27 10.28 -10.08
N ARG A 51 -2.34 11.28 -10.95
CA ARG A 51 -1.47 12.48 -10.91
C ARG A 51 -1.59 13.32 -9.64
N TYR A 52 -2.68 13.14 -8.88
CA TYR A 52 -2.96 13.88 -7.66
C TYR A 52 -2.31 13.24 -6.42
N GLY A 53 -1.91 11.97 -6.48
CA GLY A 53 -1.27 11.26 -5.37
C GLY A 53 -2.23 10.79 -4.27
N GLY A 54 -3.53 10.70 -4.57
CA GLY A 54 -4.57 10.23 -3.67
C GLY A 54 -4.92 11.24 -2.56
N CYS A 55 -6.17 11.21 -2.09
CA CYS A 55 -6.66 12.11 -1.03
C CYS A 55 -5.87 11.98 0.29
N PHE A 56 -5.19 10.84 0.50
CA PHE A 56 -4.38 10.55 1.69
C PHE A 56 -2.86 10.58 1.45
N ALA A 57 -2.40 11.05 0.29
CA ALA A 57 -0.99 11.08 -0.10
C ALA A 57 -0.29 9.70 -0.14
N ILE A 58 -1.04 8.59 -0.11
CA ILE A 58 -0.51 7.22 -0.11
C ILE A 58 0.11 6.88 -1.47
N SER A 59 -0.50 7.35 -2.58
CA SER A 59 0.02 7.10 -3.93
C SER A 59 0.97 8.20 -4.44
N LYS A 60 1.32 9.17 -3.60
CA LYS A 60 2.25 10.26 -3.96
C LYS A 60 3.62 9.71 -4.35
N GLY A 61 4.06 10.03 -5.57
CA GLY A 61 5.33 9.58 -6.14
C GLY A 61 5.29 8.21 -6.81
N LEU A 62 4.30 7.36 -6.53
CA LEU A 62 4.15 6.06 -7.22
C LEU A 62 3.82 6.27 -8.71
N PHE A 63 3.09 7.34 -9.04
CA PHE A 63 2.79 7.70 -10.42
C PHE A 63 4.06 8.09 -11.21
N ASP A 64 5.00 8.81 -10.60
CA ASP A 64 6.29 9.15 -11.23
C ASP A 64 7.22 7.92 -11.30
N GLU A 65 7.15 7.00 -10.32
CA GLU A 65 8.00 5.81 -10.24
C GLU A 65 7.57 4.69 -11.20
N PHE A 66 6.26 4.44 -11.36
CA PHE A 66 5.71 3.32 -12.14
C PHE A 66 4.92 3.75 -13.40
N GLY A 67 4.65 5.05 -13.56
CA GLY A 67 3.97 5.60 -14.72
C GLY A 67 2.45 5.33 -14.79
N ALA A 68 1.82 5.95 -15.78
CA ALA A 68 0.37 5.86 -16.01
C ALA A 68 -0.12 4.46 -16.45
N GLU A 69 0.80 3.56 -16.82
CA GLU A 69 0.45 2.18 -17.12
C GLU A 69 0.06 1.40 -15.87
N ARG A 70 0.61 1.77 -14.70
CA ARG A 70 0.36 1.06 -13.43
C ARG A 70 -0.45 1.82 -12.40
N ILE A 71 -0.60 3.14 -12.52
CA ILE A 71 -1.36 3.95 -11.56
C ILE A 71 -2.42 4.75 -12.33
N ARG A 72 -3.73 4.48 -12.08
CA ARG A 72 -4.85 5.09 -12.81
C ARG A 72 -5.97 5.60 -11.91
#